data_AF-A0A6C0F2W8-F1
#
_entry.id   AF-A0A6C0F2W8-F1
#
_cell.length_a   1.000
_cell.length_b   1.000
_cell.length_c   1.000
_cell.angle_alpha   90.00
_cell.angle_beta   90.00
_cell.angle_gamma   90.00
#
_symmetry.space_group_name_H-M   'P 1'
#
loop_
_entity.id
_entity.type
_entity.pdbx_description
1 polymer ?
#
loop_
_entity_poly.entity_id
_entity_poly.type
_entity_poly.pdbx_seq_one_letter_code
_entity_poly.pdbx_strand_id
1 'polypeptide(L)'
;MIKNYYNYFNLHIYTMSPRMNFGNQDYEFNLQQQEPESEDEDYDENDDFDEDDESVDEYLPADSGKCYLALCELYNGKIHGSNNYFVNSQYLVIQRFSGNEILSQMLNGIAKQYSQIYRRLAQQSNISHSIVRNYKNIIAREDYISPQIVKCSYLPDGECVAVIKTMWIKLIQRRWRSVFNERQRIIGERSRISSIFYREVKGTWPAGLNALPSIHGMLSHLSPTSITFMS
;
A
#
# COMPACT_ATOMS: atom_id res chain seq x y z
N MET A 1 -19.12 3.97 -21.17
CA MET A 1 -19.89 3.28 -20.10
C MET A 1 -19.12 3.20 -18.77
N ILE A 2 -17.78 3.13 -18.77
CA ILE A 2 -16.93 3.02 -17.55
C ILE A 2 -16.73 4.35 -16.80
N LYS A 3 -16.69 5.50 -17.48
CA LYS A 3 -16.62 6.84 -16.83
C LYS A 3 -17.78 7.11 -15.86
N ASN A 4 -18.94 6.47 -16.07
CA ASN A 4 -20.10 6.64 -15.18
C ASN A 4 -19.98 5.86 -13.87
N TYR A 5 -19.22 4.76 -13.79
CA TYR A 5 -19.10 3.98 -12.55
C TYR A 5 -18.17 4.65 -11.54
N TYR A 6 -17.01 5.19 -11.99
CA TYR A 6 -16.14 5.99 -11.12
C TYR A 6 -16.82 7.28 -10.66
N ASN A 7 -17.62 7.94 -11.52
CA ASN A 7 -18.46 9.06 -11.10
C ASN A 7 -19.53 8.64 -10.10
N TYR A 8 -20.22 7.49 -10.29
CA TYR A 8 -21.21 7.03 -9.32
C TYR A 8 -20.60 6.60 -7.98
N PHE A 9 -19.41 5.98 -7.99
CA PHE A 9 -18.71 5.54 -6.78
C PHE A 9 -18.11 6.72 -6.00
N ASN A 10 -17.51 7.70 -6.69
CA ASN A 10 -17.08 8.97 -6.08
C ASN A 10 -18.28 9.77 -5.57
N LEU A 11 -19.38 9.86 -6.33
CA LEU A 11 -20.62 10.52 -5.91
C LEU A 11 -21.29 9.80 -4.74
N HIS A 12 -21.18 8.47 -4.63
CA HIS A 12 -21.64 7.72 -3.45
C HIS A 12 -20.79 7.97 -2.21
N ILE A 13 -19.49 8.19 -2.35
CA ILE A 13 -18.63 8.62 -1.23
C ILE A 13 -19.03 10.03 -0.74
N TYR A 14 -19.36 10.95 -1.65
CA TYR A 14 -19.85 12.28 -1.27
C TYR A 14 -21.28 12.26 -0.68
N THR A 15 -22.16 11.37 -1.13
CA THR A 15 -23.56 11.30 -0.69
C THR A 15 -23.81 10.41 0.53
N MET A 16 -22.86 9.52 0.88
CA MET A 16 -22.93 8.69 2.09
C MET A 16 -22.15 9.24 3.29
N SER A 17 -21.69 10.50 3.25
CA SER A 17 -21.33 11.20 4.49
C SER A 17 -22.63 11.50 5.23
N PRO A 18 -22.90 10.88 6.40
CA PRO A 18 -23.88 11.48 7.31
C PRO A 18 -23.38 12.89 7.58
N ARG A 19 -24.27 13.88 7.55
CA ARG A 19 -24.00 15.16 8.20
C ARG A 19 -23.55 14.85 9.63
N MET A 20 -22.24 14.78 9.84
CA MET A 20 -21.66 14.82 11.16
C MET A 20 -21.83 16.27 11.58
N ASN A 21 -22.94 16.46 12.27
CA ASN A 21 -23.22 17.59 13.12
C ASN A 21 -22.05 17.64 14.12
N PHE A 22 -21.03 18.45 13.85
CA PHE A 22 -20.11 18.85 14.89
C PHE A 22 -20.95 19.65 15.88
N GLY A 23 -21.32 19.00 16.97
CA GLY A 23 -22.01 19.63 18.07
C GLY A 23 -21.22 20.84 18.51
N ASN A 24 -21.92 21.97 18.60
CA ASN A 24 -21.49 23.19 19.25
C ASN A 24 -20.81 22.85 20.58
N GLN A 25 -19.51 23.15 20.67
CA GLN A 25 -18.92 23.59 21.91
C GLN A 25 -18.47 25.03 21.69
N ASP A 26 -18.97 25.87 22.58
CA ASP A 26 -18.99 27.32 22.55
C ASP A 26 -17.59 27.92 22.31
N TYR A 27 -17.41 28.53 21.15
CA TYR A 27 -16.45 29.60 20.94
C TYR A 27 -17.24 30.85 20.55
N GLU A 28 -17.69 31.57 21.57
CA GLU A 28 -18.17 32.95 21.42
C GLU A 28 -16.98 33.81 20.98
N PHE A 29 -16.97 34.22 19.71
CA PHE A 29 -16.12 35.30 19.24
C PHE A 29 -17.04 36.50 18.95
N ASN A 30 -16.99 37.49 19.85
CA ASN A 30 -17.75 38.73 19.75
C ASN A 30 -17.34 39.50 18.49
N LEU A 31 -18.26 39.64 17.54
CA LEU A 31 -18.10 40.49 16.37
C LEU A 31 -18.59 41.91 16.72
N GLN A 32 -17.70 42.74 17.27
CA GLN A 32 -17.90 44.19 17.27
C GLN A 32 -17.39 44.76 15.96
N GLN A 33 -18.32 45.35 15.21
CA GLN A 33 -18.06 46.11 13.99
C GLN A 33 -17.16 47.30 14.32
N GLN A 34 -16.03 47.39 13.63
CA GLN A 34 -15.30 48.64 13.46
C GLN A 34 -14.61 48.58 12.09
N GLU A 35 -15.16 49.33 11.14
CA GLU A 35 -14.48 49.65 9.88
C GLU A 35 -13.24 50.50 10.19
N PRO A 36 -12.10 50.25 9.53
CA PRO A 36 -11.14 51.29 9.27
C PRO A 36 -11.00 51.57 7.78
N GLU A 37 -10.67 52.84 7.57
CA GLU A 37 -10.66 53.60 6.34
C GLU A 37 -9.59 53.12 5.34
N SER A 38 -9.85 53.49 4.09
CA SER A 38 -9.06 53.28 2.88
C SER A 38 -7.61 53.79 2.98
N GLU A 39 -6.66 52.95 2.60
CA GLU A 39 -5.36 53.38 2.05
C GLU A 39 -5.07 52.54 0.79
N ASP A 40 -4.83 53.25 -0.31
CA ASP A 40 -4.53 52.72 -1.63
C ASP A 40 -3.14 52.04 -1.64
N GLU A 41 -3.08 50.74 -1.93
CA GLU A 41 -1.83 50.03 -2.24
C GLU A 41 -1.88 49.51 -3.68
N ASP A 42 -1.03 50.10 -4.53
CA ASP A 42 -0.76 49.70 -5.91
C ASP A 42 -0.23 48.25 -5.96
N TYR A 43 -1.05 47.34 -6.49
CA TYR A 43 -0.61 45.99 -6.80
C TYR A 43 0.14 45.97 -8.14
N ASP A 44 1.46 45.85 -8.06
CA ASP A 44 2.35 45.62 -9.19
C ASP A 44 2.05 44.22 -9.78
N GLU A 45 1.49 44.24 -10.98
CA GLU A 45 1.09 43.09 -11.79
C GLU A 45 2.34 42.59 -12.52
N ASN A 46 3.00 41.53 -12.02
CA ASN A 46 3.91 40.63 -12.77
C ASN A 46 4.39 39.47 -11.86
N ASP A 47 3.58 38.42 -11.72
CA ASP A 47 4.10 37.10 -11.40
C ASP A 47 3.87 36.19 -12.61
N ASP A 48 4.93 36.02 -13.40
CA ASP A 48 5.07 34.96 -14.41
C ASP A 48 4.96 33.61 -13.70
N PHE A 49 3.73 33.11 -13.59
CA PHE A 49 3.48 31.72 -13.27
C PHE A 49 3.76 30.89 -14.53
N ASP A 50 4.93 30.26 -14.57
CA ASP A 50 5.27 29.20 -15.52
C ASP A 50 4.21 28.08 -15.41
N GLU A 51 3.20 28.12 -16.29
CA GLU A 51 2.21 27.08 -16.52
C GLU A 51 2.82 25.86 -17.24
N ASP A 52 3.86 25.25 -16.67
CA ASP A 52 4.42 23.99 -17.15
C ASP A 52 4.23 22.88 -16.10
N ASP A 53 2.99 22.68 -15.64
CA ASP A 53 2.56 21.40 -15.03
C ASP A 53 1.52 20.72 -15.92
N GLU A 54 1.92 20.49 -17.17
CA GLU A 54 1.29 19.50 -18.03
C GLU A 54 1.54 18.10 -17.43
N SER A 55 0.71 17.72 -16.45
CA SER A 55 0.50 16.32 -16.06
C SER A 55 -0.27 15.58 -17.16
N VAL A 56 0.29 15.56 -18.36
CA VAL A 56 -0.15 14.66 -19.42
C VAL A 56 0.19 13.27 -18.93
N ASP A 57 -0.87 12.52 -18.60
CA ASP A 57 -0.87 11.08 -18.35
C ASP A 57 -0.38 10.39 -19.63
N GLU A 58 0.93 10.50 -19.90
CA GLU A 58 1.58 9.97 -21.09
C GLU A 58 1.29 8.48 -21.12
N TYR A 59 0.75 8.02 -22.25
CA TYR A 59 0.39 6.62 -22.47
C TYR A 59 1.67 5.79 -22.52
N LEU A 60 2.25 5.54 -21.35
CA LEU A 60 3.52 4.87 -21.24
C LEU A 60 3.33 3.42 -21.70
N PRO A 61 4.16 2.94 -22.64
CA PRO A 61 4.09 1.57 -23.10
C PRO A 61 4.22 0.64 -21.89
N ALA A 62 3.51 -0.50 -21.94
CA ALA A 62 3.35 -1.47 -20.85
C ALA A 62 4.66 -2.03 -20.25
N ASP A 63 5.82 -1.65 -20.80
CA ASP A 63 7.13 -2.17 -20.44
C ASP A 63 8.20 -1.12 -20.08
N SER A 64 7.83 0.08 -19.65
CA SER A 64 8.79 1.11 -19.21
C SER A 64 9.64 0.71 -17.98
N GLY A 65 9.46 -0.49 -17.42
CA GLY A 65 10.14 -0.96 -16.20
C GLY A 65 9.79 -0.17 -14.92
N LYS A 66 9.08 0.95 -15.07
CA LYS A 66 8.77 1.90 -14.00
C LYS A 66 7.77 1.29 -13.02
N CYS A 67 8.08 1.43 -11.74
CA CYS A 67 7.20 1.05 -10.65
C CYS A 67 6.59 2.31 -10.02
N TYR A 68 5.35 2.20 -9.57
CA TYR A 68 4.59 3.29 -8.98
C TYR A 68 4.12 2.90 -7.58
N LEU A 69 3.89 3.90 -6.73
CA LEU A 69 3.10 3.71 -5.53
C LEU A 69 1.62 3.82 -5.90
N ALA A 70 0.82 2.84 -5.50
CA ALA A 70 -0.60 2.82 -5.84
C ALA A 70 -1.44 2.13 -4.76
N LEU A 71 -2.73 2.46 -4.73
CA LEU A 71 -3.76 1.63 -4.09
C LEU A 71 -4.33 0.69 -5.14
N CYS A 72 -4.53 -0.57 -4.75
CA CYS A 72 -5.03 -1.60 -5.64
C CYS A 72 -6.08 -2.45 -4.95
N GLU A 73 -7.00 -2.97 -5.75
CA GLU A 73 -8.03 -3.92 -5.33
C GLU A 73 -8.03 -5.13 -6.23
N LEU A 74 -8.49 -6.26 -5.71
CA LEU A 74 -8.70 -7.46 -6.50
C LEU A 74 -9.97 -7.30 -7.34
N TYR A 75 -9.87 -7.53 -8.64
CA TYR A 75 -11.02 -7.47 -9.54
C TYR A 75 -12.16 -8.37 -9.06
N ASN A 76 -13.40 -7.91 -9.14
CA ASN A 76 -14.56 -8.76 -8.98
C ASN A 76 -15.66 -8.32 -9.95
N GLY A 77 -16.07 -9.20 -10.87
CA GLY A 77 -17.08 -8.85 -11.89
C GLY A 77 -18.44 -8.46 -11.31
N LYS A 78 -18.79 -8.89 -10.09
CA LYS A 78 -20.01 -8.44 -9.39
C LYS A 78 -19.91 -7.00 -8.91
N ILE A 79 -18.69 -6.50 -8.69
CA ILE A 79 -18.44 -5.13 -8.24
C ILE A 79 -18.15 -4.22 -9.44
N HIS A 80 -17.33 -4.67 -10.40
CA HIS A 80 -16.83 -3.81 -11.47
C HIS A 80 -17.66 -3.84 -12.76
N GLY A 81 -18.76 -4.60 -12.82
CA GLY A 81 -19.77 -4.46 -13.87
C GLY A 81 -19.40 -5.05 -15.23
N SER A 82 -18.33 -5.83 -15.31
CA SER A 82 -17.91 -6.59 -16.49
C SER A 82 -17.59 -8.01 -16.03
N ASN A 83 -17.84 -9.04 -16.85
CA ASN A 83 -17.34 -10.39 -16.57
C ASN A 83 -16.18 -10.66 -17.52
N ASN A 84 -15.12 -9.85 -17.36
CA ASN A 84 -13.95 -9.95 -18.22
C ASN A 84 -13.00 -11.00 -17.64
N TYR A 85 -12.94 -12.15 -18.30
CA TYR A 85 -12.11 -13.28 -17.87
C TYR A 85 -10.61 -12.94 -17.82
N PHE A 86 -10.14 -11.96 -18.60
CA PHE A 86 -8.74 -11.56 -18.64
C PHE A 86 -8.29 -10.84 -17.35
N VAL A 87 -9.21 -10.15 -16.68
CA VAL A 87 -8.93 -9.41 -15.43
C VAL A 87 -9.40 -10.11 -14.18
N ASN A 88 -10.11 -11.23 -14.31
CA ASN A 88 -10.66 -11.99 -13.18
C ASN A 88 -9.62 -12.45 -12.14
N SER A 89 -8.33 -12.48 -12.47
CA SER A 89 -7.25 -12.80 -11.52
C SER A 89 -6.29 -11.64 -11.25
N GLN A 90 -6.61 -10.45 -11.74
CA GLN A 90 -5.73 -9.29 -11.71
C GLN A 90 -6.11 -8.33 -10.58
N TYR A 91 -5.14 -7.53 -10.16
CA TYR A 91 -5.42 -6.35 -9.35
C TYR A 91 -5.75 -5.18 -10.26
N LEU A 92 -6.79 -4.43 -9.94
CA LEU A 92 -7.08 -3.13 -10.51
C LEU A 92 -6.35 -2.04 -9.72
N VAL A 93 -5.89 -1.02 -10.42
CA VAL A 93 -5.38 0.21 -9.80
C VAL A 93 -6.56 1.12 -9.46
N ILE A 94 -6.69 1.45 -8.17
CA ILE A 94 -7.66 2.45 -7.70
C ILE A 94 -7.11 3.85 -7.96
N GLN A 95 -5.88 4.10 -7.50
CA GLN A 95 -5.22 5.39 -7.58
C GLN A 95 -3.71 5.19 -7.60
N ARG A 96 -3.02 5.94 -8.47
CA ARG A 96 -1.55 6.04 -8.50
C ARG A 96 -1.11 7.31 -7.79
N PHE A 97 0.11 7.30 -7.28
CA PHE A 97 0.72 8.45 -6.65
C PHE A 97 2.13 8.66 -7.21
N SER A 98 2.42 9.90 -7.61
CA SER A 98 3.74 10.37 -8.04
C SER A 98 4.49 11.06 -6.89
N GLY A 99 5.81 11.19 -7.04
CA GLY A 99 6.68 11.75 -6.00
C GLY A 99 6.46 13.25 -5.84
N ASN A 100 6.27 13.67 -4.57
CA ASN A 100 6.12 15.02 -3.98
C ASN A 100 4.76 15.26 -3.29
N GLU A 101 3.68 14.57 -3.68
CA GLU A 101 2.33 14.87 -3.17
C GLU A 101 1.88 14.06 -1.95
N ILE A 102 2.72 13.14 -1.45
CA ILE A 102 2.25 12.12 -0.51
C ILE A 102 2.70 12.44 0.91
N LEU A 103 1.86 13.18 1.64
CA LEU A 103 1.84 13.03 3.09
C LEU A 103 1.39 11.60 3.41
N SER A 104 2.27 10.81 4.02
CA SER A 104 1.99 9.42 4.41
C SER A 104 0.67 9.26 5.19
N GLN A 105 0.27 10.30 5.94
CA GLN A 105 -1.00 10.36 6.65
C GLN A 105 -2.21 10.39 5.69
N MET A 106 -2.16 11.18 4.62
CA MET A 106 -3.24 11.27 3.63
C MET A 106 -3.43 9.93 2.90
N LEU A 107 -2.32 9.34 2.43
CA LEU A 107 -2.35 8.05 1.74
C LEU A 107 -2.96 6.93 2.62
N ASN A 108 -2.56 6.88 3.89
CA ASN A 108 -3.11 5.92 4.84
C ASN A 108 -4.58 6.22 5.16
N GLY A 109 -4.98 7.50 5.17
CA GLY A 109 -6.38 7.91 5.29
C GLY A 109 -7.24 7.38 4.15
N ILE A 110 -6.81 7.60 2.90
CA ILE A 110 -7.50 7.11 1.70
C ILE A 110 -7.60 5.58 1.72
N ALA A 111 -6.49 4.89 2.00
CA ALA A 111 -6.48 3.43 2.09
C ALA A 111 -7.47 2.89 3.13
N LYS A 112 -7.51 3.52 4.32
CA LYS A 112 -8.46 3.15 5.39
C LYS A 112 -9.91 3.36 4.96
N GLN A 113 -10.23 4.45 4.26
CA GLN A 113 -11.59 4.71 3.77
C GLN A 113 -12.04 3.60 2.81
N TYR A 114 -11.22 3.24 1.82
CA TYR A 114 -11.53 2.14 0.91
C TYR A 114 -11.65 0.78 1.63
N SER A 115 -10.75 0.46 2.57
CA SER A 115 -10.86 -0.76 3.37
C SER A 115 -12.17 -0.84 4.18
N GLN A 116 -12.66 0.29 4.71
CA GLN A 116 -13.94 0.33 5.41
C GLN A 116 -15.13 0.05 4.49
N ILE A 117 -15.11 0.60 3.26
CA ILE A 117 -16.14 0.32 2.24
C ILE A 117 -16.18 -1.18 1.95
N TYR A 118 -15.02 -1.78 1.67
CA TYR A 118 -14.91 -3.22 1.40
C TYR A 118 -15.32 -4.10 2.58
N ARG A 119 -15.01 -3.69 3.81
CA ARG A 119 -15.46 -4.39 5.01
C ARG A 119 -16.99 -4.38 5.13
N ARG A 120 -17.65 -3.25 4.88
CA ARG A 120 -19.12 -3.16 4.88
C ARG A 120 -19.73 -4.03 3.79
N LEU A 121 -19.16 -3.98 2.58
CA LEU A 121 -19.55 -4.87 1.48
C LEU A 121 -19.43 -6.33 1.89
N ALA A 122 -18.32 -6.73 2.50
CA ALA A 122 -18.11 -8.09 2.99
C ALA A 122 -19.18 -8.52 4.02
N GLN A 123 -19.70 -7.61 4.84
CA GLN A 123 -20.71 -7.92 5.85
C GLN A 123 -22.13 -7.98 5.26
N GLN A 124 -22.47 -7.07 4.36
CA GLN A 124 -23.84 -6.82 3.92
C GLN A 124 -24.24 -7.60 2.65
N SER A 125 -23.26 -8.13 1.91
CA SER A 125 -23.52 -8.71 0.59
C SER A 125 -23.11 -10.18 0.48
N ASN A 126 -23.76 -10.91 -0.42
CA ASN A 126 -23.32 -12.23 -0.86
C ASN A 126 -22.30 -12.10 -2.03
N ILE A 127 -21.30 -11.24 -1.85
CA ILE A 127 -20.22 -11.09 -2.83
C ILE A 127 -19.32 -12.33 -2.74
N SER A 128 -19.23 -13.02 -3.87
CA SER A 128 -18.29 -14.10 -4.12
C SER A 128 -17.41 -13.71 -5.30
N HIS A 129 -16.25 -14.33 -5.39
CA HIS A 129 -15.32 -14.13 -6.50
C HIS A 129 -15.21 -15.44 -7.28
N SER A 130 -15.10 -15.34 -8.61
CA SER A 130 -15.05 -16.48 -9.53
C SER A 130 -13.85 -17.42 -9.26
N ILE A 131 -12.66 -16.85 -9.06
CA ILE A 131 -11.41 -17.59 -8.82
C ILE A 131 -11.03 -17.65 -7.32
N VAL A 132 -11.08 -16.52 -6.61
CA VAL A 132 -10.57 -16.41 -5.24
C VAL A 132 -11.61 -16.89 -4.23
N ARG A 133 -11.46 -18.15 -3.79
CA ARG A 133 -12.38 -18.81 -2.83
C ARG A 133 -12.53 -18.05 -1.51
N ASN A 134 -11.44 -17.49 -1.00
CA ASN A 134 -11.41 -16.79 0.29
C ASN A 134 -11.64 -15.27 0.16
N TYR A 135 -12.27 -14.80 -0.92
CA TYR A 135 -12.40 -13.39 -1.25
C TYR A 135 -13.01 -12.56 -0.13
N LYS A 136 -14.12 -13.03 0.45
CA LYS A 136 -14.84 -12.34 1.52
C LYS A 136 -13.94 -12.01 2.72
N ASN A 137 -13.11 -12.97 3.14
CA ASN A 137 -12.18 -12.76 4.25
C ASN A 137 -11.02 -11.85 3.85
N ILE A 138 -10.59 -11.85 2.58
CA ILE A 138 -9.56 -10.95 2.07
C ILE A 138 -10.05 -9.50 2.15
N ILE A 139 -11.24 -9.21 1.62
CA ILE A 139 -11.79 -7.85 1.59
C ILE A 139 -12.29 -7.33 2.95
N ALA A 140 -12.54 -8.23 3.92
CA ALA A 140 -12.95 -7.85 5.27
C ALA A 140 -11.78 -7.33 6.14
N ARG A 141 -10.54 -7.59 5.74
CA ARG A 141 -9.35 -7.18 6.50
C ARG A 141 -9.22 -5.66 6.55
N GLU A 142 -8.68 -5.17 7.66
CA GLU A 142 -8.36 -3.73 7.81
C GLU A 142 -7.31 -3.24 6.82
N ASP A 143 -6.35 -4.10 6.52
CA ASP A 143 -5.23 -3.81 5.65
C ASP A 143 -5.44 -4.32 4.21
N TYR A 144 -6.69 -4.60 3.81
CA TYR A 144 -7.00 -5.07 2.47
C TYR A 144 -6.53 -4.07 1.41
N ILE A 145 -7.01 -2.84 1.48
CA ILE A 145 -6.49 -1.74 0.69
C ILE A 145 -5.34 -1.13 1.45
N SER A 146 -4.15 -1.25 0.87
CA SER A 146 -2.93 -0.69 1.42
C SER A 146 -2.01 -0.26 0.29
N PRO A 147 -1.15 0.75 0.51
CA PRO A 147 -0.18 1.18 -0.48
C PRO A 147 0.71 0.03 -0.95
N GLN A 148 0.81 -0.12 -2.27
CA GLN A 148 1.64 -1.12 -2.93
C GLN A 148 2.59 -0.44 -3.92
N ILE A 149 3.79 -1.01 -4.05
CA ILE A 149 4.66 -0.77 -5.19
C ILE A 149 4.18 -1.69 -6.30
N VAL A 150 3.79 -1.13 -7.44
CA VAL A 150 3.18 -1.86 -8.55
C VAL A 150 3.83 -1.54 -9.88
N LYS A 151 3.86 -2.52 -10.77
CA LYS A 151 4.01 -2.29 -12.21
C LYS A 151 2.61 -2.24 -12.81
N CYS A 152 2.28 -1.15 -13.49
CA CYS A 152 0.97 -0.97 -14.10
C CYS A 152 1.00 -1.36 -15.58
N SER A 153 -0.13 -1.84 -16.08
CA SER A 153 -0.36 -2.04 -17.51
C SER A 153 -1.80 -1.69 -17.85
N TYR A 154 -1.99 -0.93 -18.93
CA TYR A 154 -3.31 -0.61 -19.45
C TYR A 154 -3.78 -1.68 -20.42
N LEU A 155 -5.04 -2.07 -20.30
CA LEU A 155 -5.71 -2.95 -21.25
C LEU A 155 -6.35 -2.14 -22.38
N PRO A 156 -6.66 -2.77 -23.54
CA PRO A 156 -7.32 -2.10 -24.65
C PRO A 156 -8.66 -1.43 -24.26
N ASP A 157 -9.35 -1.99 -23.28
CA ASP A 157 -10.63 -1.48 -22.77
C ASP A 157 -10.47 -0.24 -21.86
N GLY A 158 -9.24 0.23 -21.64
CA GLY A 158 -8.91 1.37 -20.79
C GLY A 158 -8.76 1.02 -19.30
N GLU A 159 -9.00 -0.23 -18.91
CA GLU A 159 -8.77 -0.70 -17.54
C GLU A 159 -7.28 -0.71 -17.20
N CYS A 160 -6.93 -0.30 -15.98
CA CYS A 160 -5.57 -0.27 -15.48
C CYS A 160 -5.33 -1.41 -14.49
N VAL A 161 -4.54 -2.40 -14.88
CA VAL A 161 -4.19 -3.54 -14.02
C VAL A 161 -2.79 -3.37 -13.41
N ALA A 162 -2.60 -3.99 -12.25
CA ALA A 162 -1.37 -3.91 -11.47
C ALA A 162 -0.77 -5.28 -11.17
N VAL A 163 0.56 -5.37 -11.33
CA VAL A 163 1.37 -6.44 -10.78
C VAL A 163 2.04 -5.93 -9.50
N ILE A 164 1.59 -6.46 -8.36
CA ILE A 164 2.12 -6.07 -7.04
C ILE A 164 3.55 -6.57 -6.86
N LYS A 165 4.49 -5.64 -6.68
CA LYS A 165 5.92 -5.92 -6.43
C LYS A 165 6.27 -5.95 -4.94
N THR A 166 5.46 -5.32 -4.08
CA THR A 166 5.67 -5.31 -2.62
C THR A 166 5.77 -6.71 -2.00
N MET A 167 5.13 -7.72 -2.59
CA MET A 167 5.16 -9.09 -2.06
C MET A 167 6.59 -9.64 -2.00
N TRP A 168 7.38 -9.42 -3.06
CA TRP A 168 8.77 -9.88 -3.13
C TRP A 168 9.65 -9.19 -2.10
N ILE A 169 9.47 -7.89 -1.93
CA ILE A 169 10.16 -7.10 -0.92
C ILE A 169 9.80 -7.62 0.48
N LYS A 170 8.53 -7.89 0.77
CA LYS A 170 8.07 -8.45 2.06
C LYS A 170 8.70 -9.82 2.34
N LEU A 171 8.85 -10.68 1.33
CA LEU A 171 9.50 -12.00 1.49
C LEU A 171 10.98 -11.85 1.87
N ILE A 172 11.71 -10.98 1.15
CA ILE A 172 13.11 -10.69 1.44
C ILE A 172 13.25 -10.12 2.85
N GLN A 173 12.44 -9.11 3.19
CA GLN A 173 12.44 -8.49 4.51
C GLN A 173 12.13 -9.47 5.64
N ARG A 174 11.16 -10.38 5.46
CA ARG A 174 10.83 -11.42 6.47
C ARG A 174 12.02 -12.32 6.72
N ARG A 175 12.69 -12.77 5.66
CA ARG A 175 13.85 -13.66 5.78
C ARG A 175 15.03 -12.94 6.40
N TRP A 176 15.26 -11.70 6.01
CA TRP A 176 16.31 -10.89 6.62
C TRP A 176 16.08 -10.69 8.11
N ARG A 177 14.86 -10.36 8.54
CA ARG A 177 14.53 -10.28 9.97
C ARG A 177 14.78 -11.61 10.70
N SER A 178 14.45 -12.74 10.09
CA SER A 178 14.74 -14.06 10.67
C SER A 178 16.24 -14.30 10.86
N VAL A 179 17.06 -14.03 9.84
CA VAL A 179 18.52 -14.14 9.93
C VAL A 179 19.08 -13.18 10.98
N PHE A 180 18.59 -11.95 11.02
CA PHE A 180 18.99 -10.95 11.99
C PHE A 180 18.67 -11.39 13.42
N ASN A 181 17.45 -11.85 13.68
CA ASN A 181 17.05 -12.35 15.00
C ASN A 181 17.92 -13.52 15.45
N GLU A 182 18.27 -14.43 14.56
CA GLU A 182 19.16 -15.55 14.88
C GLU A 182 20.58 -15.07 15.18
N ARG A 183 21.10 -14.06 14.46
CA ARG A 183 22.37 -13.42 14.82
C ARG A 183 22.31 -12.81 16.21
N GLN A 184 21.26 -12.07 16.53
CA GLN A 184 21.09 -11.44 17.84
C GLN A 184 21.05 -12.49 18.96
N ARG A 185 20.32 -13.60 18.75
CA ARG A 185 20.31 -14.74 19.66
C ARG A 185 21.72 -15.29 19.90
N ILE A 186 22.46 -15.58 18.84
CA ILE A 186 23.83 -16.13 18.93
C ILE A 186 24.77 -15.14 19.63
N ILE A 187 24.69 -13.85 19.31
CA ILE A 187 25.51 -12.81 19.96
C ILE A 187 25.17 -12.75 21.45
N GLY A 188 23.89 -12.74 21.82
CA GLY A 188 23.47 -12.76 23.22
C GLY A 188 23.98 -13.98 23.98
N GLU A 189 23.92 -15.17 23.36
CA GLU A 189 24.46 -16.41 23.93
C GLU A 189 26.00 -16.39 24.06
N ARG A 190 26.70 -15.82 23.08
CA ARG A 190 28.16 -15.66 23.10
C ARG A 190 28.61 -14.67 24.17
N SER A 191 27.79 -13.69 24.52
CA SER A 191 28.07 -12.72 25.58
C SER A 191 27.89 -13.27 27.00
N ARG A 192 27.39 -14.50 27.16
CA ARG A 192 27.29 -15.14 28.48
C ARG A 192 28.67 -15.50 29.02
N ILE A 193 28.86 -15.31 30.33
CA ILE A 193 30.13 -15.62 31.02
C ILE A 193 30.55 -17.07 30.77
N SER A 194 29.61 -18.02 30.82
CA SER A 194 29.87 -19.44 30.55
C SER A 194 30.38 -19.69 29.12
N SER A 195 29.82 -19.01 28.13
CA SER A 195 30.24 -19.11 26.72
C SER A 195 31.62 -18.51 26.48
N ILE A 196 31.92 -17.39 27.15
CA ILE A 196 33.23 -16.74 27.10
C ILE A 196 34.28 -17.67 27.71
N PHE A 197 34.04 -18.16 28.93
CA PHE A 197 34.94 -19.09 29.60
C PHE A 197 35.16 -20.37 28.79
N TYR A 198 34.09 -20.94 28.21
CA TYR A 198 34.22 -22.10 27.31
C TYR A 198 35.17 -21.81 26.15
N ARG A 199 35.05 -20.64 25.54
CA ARG A 199 35.92 -20.22 24.44
C ARG A 199 37.36 -20.00 24.88
N GLU A 200 37.60 -19.45 26.07
CA GLU A 200 38.94 -19.29 26.63
C GLU A 200 39.64 -20.64 26.84
N VAL A 201 38.91 -21.63 27.38
CA VAL A 201 39.47 -22.97 27.66
C VAL A 201 39.61 -23.84 26.41
N LYS A 202 38.63 -23.77 25.48
CA LYS A 202 38.55 -24.67 24.31
C LYS A 202 38.96 -24.03 22.98
N GLY A 203 39.16 -22.72 22.94
CA GLY A 203 39.49 -21.96 21.72
C GLY A 203 38.32 -21.78 20.72
N THR A 204 37.16 -22.36 20.99
CA THR A 204 35.98 -22.38 20.09
C THR A 204 34.71 -22.02 20.85
N TRP A 205 33.66 -21.61 20.15
CA TRP A 205 32.37 -21.35 20.81
C TRP A 205 31.66 -22.66 21.16
N PRO A 206 30.73 -22.64 22.14
CA PRO A 206 29.87 -23.78 22.40
C PRO A 206 29.14 -24.25 21.14
N ALA A 207 28.76 -25.54 21.10
CA ALA A 207 28.02 -26.12 19.98
C ALA A 207 26.75 -25.29 19.66
N GLY A 208 26.48 -25.09 18.37
CA GLY A 208 25.37 -24.25 17.91
C GLY A 208 25.65 -22.73 17.94
N LEU A 209 26.79 -22.29 18.48
CA LEU A 209 27.20 -20.88 18.51
C LEU A 209 28.45 -20.62 17.66
N ASN A 210 28.93 -21.58 16.88
CA ASN A 210 30.19 -21.47 16.13
C ASN A 210 30.07 -20.60 14.87
N ALA A 211 28.92 -20.64 14.20
CA ALA A 211 28.68 -19.89 12.97
C ALA A 211 27.61 -18.82 13.18
N LEU A 212 27.85 -17.62 12.64
CA LEU A 212 26.79 -16.61 12.49
C LEU A 212 26.11 -16.83 11.14
N PRO A 213 24.76 -16.86 11.07
CA PRO A 213 24.07 -17.09 9.81
C PRO A 213 24.36 -15.96 8.82
N SER A 214 24.54 -16.30 7.55
CA SER A 214 24.77 -15.35 6.45
C SER A 214 23.47 -14.96 5.77
N ILE A 215 23.47 -13.82 5.07
CA ILE A 215 22.40 -13.48 4.12
C ILE A 215 22.53 -14.28 2.81
N HIS A 216 23.72 -14.82 2.52
CA HIS A 216 23.96 -15.65 1.35
C HIS A 216 23.20 -16.97 1.49
N GLY A 217 22.49 -17.37 0.43
CA GLY A 217 21.65 -18.56 0.43
C GLY A 217 20.35 -18.42 1.22
N MET A 218 20.02 -17.25 1.77
CA MET A 218 18.81 -17.03 2.57
C MET A 218 17.49 -17.34 1.81
N LEU A 219 17.52 -17.31 0.48
CA LEU A 219 16.38 -17.61 -0.39
C LEU A 219 16.54 -18.92 -1.17
N SER A 220 17.59 -19.71 -0.92
CA SER A 220 17.90 -20.92 -1.71
C SER A 220 16.78 -21.95 -1.69
N HIS A 221 16.07 -22.07 -0.57
CA HIS A 221 14.93 -22.98 -0.40
C HIS A 221 13.66 -22.56 -1.15
N LEU A 222 13.60 -21.32 -1.67
CA LEU A 222 12.51 -20.88 -2.54
C LEU A 222 12.73 -21.27 -4.01
N SER A 223 13.92 -21.78 -4.33
CA SER A 223 14.19 -22.29 -5.68
C SER A 223 13.42 -23.62 -5.88
N PRO A 224 12.78 -23.81 -7.05
CA PRO A 224 12.05 -25.04 -7.37
C PRO A 224 12.89 -26.32 -7.24
N THR A 225 14.23 -26.19 -7.30
CA THR A 225 15.20 -27.28 -7.22
C THR A 225 15.22 -27.99 -5.86
N SER A 226 14.61 -27.41 -4.81
CA SER A 226 14.64 -27.97 -3.45
C SER A 226 13.46 -28.91 -3.13
N ILE A 227 12.56 -29.18 -4.08
CA ILE A 227 11.53 -30.22 -3.93
C ILE A 227 12.17 -31.56 -4.30
N THR A 228 13.08 -32.03 -3.45
CA THR A 228 13.50 -33.42 -3.49
C THR A 228 12.32 -34.25 -2.99
N PHE A 229 11.72 -35.03 -3.89
CA PHE A 229 10.71 -36.02 -3.55
C PHE A 229 11.23 -36.91 -2.42
N MET A 230 10.68 -36.74 -1.21
CA MET A 230 10.68 -37.80 -0.22
C MET A 230 9.53 -38.74 -0.60
N SER A 231 9.86 -39.71 -1.45
CA SER A 231 9.11 -40.96 -1.63
C SER A 231 9.69 -42.02 -0.70
#